data_AF-A0A952V037-F1
#
_entry.id   AF-A0A952V037-F1
#
_cell.length_a   1.000
_cell.length_b   1.000
_cell.length_c   1.000
_cell.angle_alpha   90.00
_cell.angle_beta   90.00
_cell.angle_gamma   90.00
#
_symmetry.space_group_name_H-M   'P 1'
#
loop_
_entity.id
_entity.type
_entity.pdbx_description
1 polymer ?
#
loop_
_entity_poly.entity_id
_entity_poly.type
_entity_poly.pdbx_seq_one_letter_code
_entity_poly.pdbx_strand_id
1 'polypeptide(L)'
;MRLGARSFFVLVATALGAVAFAPSAAAEPQFSGALTTGATLREMRASNGPRVAYHLGGRFDALFFRDRAGQMAFGPYVDLATEAFDTFQTGGGLEWLVPAGEPAFIFSAGAFARTSRFGWEPGAQATIFWGARSFNYHSLYSPGVGLFLQGRYGFGDGKQADAVLGVHLDLEYFLLPALFIYEAITR
;
A
#
# COMPACT_ATOMS: atom_id res chain seq x y z
N MET A 1 1.96 25.80 -12.18
CA MET A 1 0.49 25.94 -12.26
C MET A 1 -0.06 25.58 -10.88
N ARG A 2 -0.40 26.59 -10.04
CA ARG A 2 -0.87 26.36 -8.66
C ARG A 2 -2.38 26.08 -8.71
N LEU A 3 -2.80 24.83 -8.53
CA LEU A 3 -4.20 24.51 -8.26
C LEU A 3 -4.55 25.12 -6.90
N GLY A 4 -5.46 26.10 -6.88
CA GLY A 4 -5.94 26.69 -5.63
C GLY A 4 -6.73 25.66 -4.82
N ALA A 5 -6.78 25.83 -3.50
CA ALA A 5 -7.48 24.90 -2.59
C ALA A 5 -8.91 24.55 -3.05
N ARG A 6 -9.61 25.52 -3.66
CA ARG A 6 -10.95 25.31 -4.25
C ARG A 6 -10.97 24.27 -5.37
N SER A 7 -9.95 24.23 -6.21
CA SER A 7 -9.86 23.26 -7.32
C SER A 7 -9.55 21.84 -6.83
N PHE A 8 -8.80 21.71 -5.73
CA PHE A 8 -8.55 20.43 -5.07
C PHE A 8 -9.83 19.86 -4.43
N PHE A 9 -10.60 20.69 -3.71
CA PHE A 9 -11.88 20.27 -3.13
C PHE A 9 -12.91 19.87 -4.19
N VAL A 10 -12.95 20.58 -5.33
CA VAL A 10 -13.84 20.21 -6.44
C VAL A 10 -13.42 18.88 -7.06
N LEU A 11 -12.12 18.61 -7.23
CA LEU A 11 -11.63 17.32 -7.74
C LEU A 11 -11.96 16.16 -6.79
N VAL A 12 -11.74 16.33 -5.49
CA VAL A 12 -12.06 15.33 -4.47
C VAL A 12 -13.58 15.10 -4.40
N ALA A 13 -14.38 16.16 -4.41
CA ALA A 13 -15.84 16.05 -4.40
C ALA A 13 -16.38 15.42 -5.69
N THR A 14 -15.78 15.69 -6.85
CA THR A 14 -16.15 15.08 -8.13
C THR A 14 -15.76 13.60 -8.16
N ALA A 15 -14.59 13.25 -7.62
CA ALA A 15 -14.17 11.85 -7.50
C ALA A 15 -15.09 11.07 -6.53
N LEU A 16 -15.44 11.65 -5.38
CA LEU A 16 -16.38 11.06 -4.42
C LEU A 16 -17.81 10.97 -5.00
N GLY A 17 -18.24 11.98 -5.76
CA GLY A 17 -19.53 11.96 -6.47
C GLY A 17 -19.60 10.88 -7.55
N ALA A 18 -18.50 10.65 -8.28
CA ALA A 18 -18.43 9.57 -9.27
C ALA A 18 -18.53 8.17 -8.63
N VAL A 19 -18.04 8.01 -7.39
CA VAL A 19 -18.22 6.76 -6.61
C VAL A 19 -19.68 6.57 -6.17
N ALA A 20 -20.37 7.66 -5.80
CA ALA A 20 -21.76 7.60 -5.33
C ALA A 20 -22.79 7.26 -6.42
N PHE A 21 -22.46 7.53 -7.69
CA PHE A 21 -23.36 7.31 -8.85
C PHE A 21 -22.90 6.20 -9.80
N ALA A 22 -21.87 5.43 -9.42
CA ALA A 22 -21.51 4.24 -10.19
C ALA A 22 -22.66 3.20 -10.11
N PRO A 23 -23.14 2.64 -11.23
CA PRO A 23 -24.04 1.49 -11.18
C PRO A 23 -23.38 0.35 -10.39
N SER A 24 -24.16 -0.60 -9.88
CA SER A 24 -23.62 -1.82 -9.24
C SER A 24 -22.78 -2.57 -10.28
N ALA A 25 -21.48 -2.26 -10.35
CA ALA A 25 -20.54 -3.07 -11.09
C ALA A 25 -20.60 -4.45 -10.45
N ALA A 26 -20.77 -5.49 -11.26
CA ALA A 26 -20.71 -6.89 -10.84
C ALA A 26 -19.27 -7.30 -10.49
N ALA A 27 -18.61 -6.48 -9.68
CA ALA A 27 -17.29 -6.71 -9.12
C ALA A 27 -17.47 -6.61 -7.61
N GLU A 28 -17.22 -7.70 -6.89
CA GLU A 28 -17.24 -7.70 -5.44
C GLU A 28 -15.93 -7.06 -4.95
N PRO A 29 -15.97 -5.85 -4.37
CA PRO A 29 -14.75 -5.19 -3.92
C PRO A 29 -14.13 -5.98 -2.77
N GLN A 30 -12.82 -6.15 -2.82
CA GLN A 30 -12.06 -6.87 -1.81
C GLN A 30 -11.05 -5.94 -1.16
N PHE A 31 -11.27 -5.59 0.09
CA PHE A 31 -10.45 -4.70 0.90
C PHE A 31 -9.33 -5.48 1.59
N SER A 32 -8.20 -4.82 1.82
CA SER A 32 -7.08 -5.38 2.57
C SER A 32 -6.47 -4.34 3.50
N GLY A 33 -5.93 -4.80 4.61
CA GLY A 33 -5.04 -4.03 5.45
C GLY A 33 -3.85 -4.88 5.87
N ALA A 34 -2.64 -4.33 5.80
CA ALA A 34 -1.45 -5.07 6.18
C ALA A 34 -0.40 -4.21 6.86
N LEU A 35 0.33 -4.85 7.77
CA LEU A 35 1.59 -4.37 8.28
C LEU A 35 2.72 -4.78 7.33
N THR A 36 3.55 -3.83 6.95
CA THR A 36 4.78 -4.06 6.19
C THR A 36 5.98 -3.84 7.08
N THR A 37 6.94 -4.74 7.04
CA THR A 37 8.18 -4.63 7.83
C THR A 37 9.35 -5.22 7.05
N GLY A 38 10.53 -4.63 7.19
CA GLY A 38 11.69 -5.08 6.42
C GLY A 38 12.91 -4.16 6.55
N ALA A 39 13.70 -4.11 5.48
CA ALA A 39 14.89 -3.28 5.39
C ALA A 39 14.81 -2.33 4.19
N THR A 40 15.31 -1.12 4.38
CA THR A 40 15.46 -0.11 3.34
C THR A 40 16.94 0.16 3.09
N LEU A 41 17.35 0.13 1.83
CA LEU A 41 18.59 0.72 1.33
C LEU A 41 18.32 2.17 0.97
N ARG A 42 18.70 3.08 1.86
CA ARG A 42 18.52 4.53 1.69
C ARG A 42 19.69 5.13 0.91
N GLU A 43 19.43 6.24 0.24
CA GLU A 43 20.44 7.11 -0.36
C GLU A 43 21.32 6.38 -1.38
N MET A 44 20.73 5.51 -2.21
CA MET A 44 21.46 4.71 -3.21
C MET A 44 22.22 5.55 -4.25
N ARG A 45 21.93 6.85 -4.35
CA ARG A 45 22.63 7.83 -5.22
C ARG A 45 23.71 8.63 -4.50
N ALA A 46 23.87 8.49 -3.19
CA ALA A 46 24.85 9.25 -2.43
C ALA A 46 26.27 8.69 -2.62
N SER A 47 27.26 9.59 -2.59
CA SER A 47 28.67 9.26 -2.82
C SER A 47 29.30 8.41 -1.73
N ASN A 48 28.68 8.33 -0.55
CA ASN A 48 29.12 7.55 0.61
C ASN A 48 28.54 6.13 0.64
N GLY A 49 27.77 5.73 -0.38
CA GLY A 49 27.14 4.40 -0.48
C GLY A 49 25.79 4.30 0.25
N PRO A 50 25.02 3.23 -0.03
CA PRO A 50 23.69 3.06 0.54
C PRO A 50 23.74 2.78 2.05
N ARG A 51 22.79 3.33 2.79
CA ARG A 51 22.62 3.08 4.24
C ARG A 51 21.46 2.13 4.47
N VAL A 52 21.65 1.13 5.32
CA VAL A 52 20.58 0.22 5.73
C VAL A 52 19.77 0.87 6.85
N ALA A 53 18.45 0.84 6.73
CA ALA A 53 17.51 1.26 7.76
C ALA A 53 16.39 0.23 7.91
N TYR A 54 15.76 0.21 9.08
CA TYR A 54 14.56 -0.60 9.30
C TYR A 54 13.33 0.06 8.66
N HIS A 55 12.48 -0.73 8.00
CA HIS A 55 11.20 -0.29 7.44
C HIS A 55 10.05 -0.82 8.29
N LEU A 56 9.10 0.06 8.63
CA LEU A 56 7.81 -0.30 9.20
C LEU A 56 6.73 0.54 8.54
N GLY A 57 5.62 -0.07 8.14
CA GLY A 57 4.51 0.66 7.56
C GLY A 57 3.20 -0.09 7.57
N GLY A 58 2.12 0.62 7.24
CA GLY A 58 0.81 0.05 6.95
C GLY A 58 0.46 0.25 5.48
N ARG A 59 -0.20 -0.73 4.87
CA ARG A 59 -0.75 -0.65 3.52
C ARG A 59 -2.23 -1.02 3.56
N PHE A 60 -3.04 -0.26 2.84
CA PHE A 60 -4.46 -0.52 2.67
C PHE A 60 -4.82 -0.40 1.20
N ASP A 61 -5.63 -1.32 0.71
CA ASP A 61 -6.03 -1.35 -0.69
C ASP A 61 -7.46 -1.88 -0.86
N ALA A 62 -8.01 -1.65 -2.05
CA ALA A 62 -9.27 -2.20 -2.48
C ALA A 62 -9.12 -2.72 -3.90
N LEU A 63 -9.33 -4.02 -4.10
CA LEU A 63 -9.26 -4.66 -5.41
C LEU A 63 -10.64 -4.86 -6.01
N PHE A 64 -10.78 -4.48 -7.27
CA PHE A 64 -12.01 -4.59 -8.06
C PHE A 64 -11.79 -5.52 -9.26
N PHE A 65 -12.87 -5.79 -9.99
CA PHE A 65 -12.89 -6.57 -11.24
C PHE A 65 -12.57 -8.07 -11.09
N ARG A 66 -12.83 -8.64 -9.91
CA ARG A 66 -12.77 -10.08 -9.67
C ARG A 66 -14.00 -10.57 -8.91
N ASP A 67 -14.44 -11.79 -9.22
CA ASP A 67 -15.53 -12.52 -8.56
C ASP A 67 -15.10 -13.92 -8.08
N ARG A 68 -13.88 -14.34 -8.40
CA ARG A 68 -13.31 -15.63 -7.99
C ARG A 68 -11.79 -15.61 -7.93
N ALA A 69 -11.22 -16.66 -7.34
CA ALA A 69 -9.79 -16.89 -7.35
C ALA A 69 -9.25 -17.10 -8.79
N GLY A 70 -8.01 -16.66 -9.04
CA GLY A 70 -7.36 -16.84 -10.34
C GLY A 70 -7.73 -15.79 -11.41
N GLN A 71 -8.47 -14.74 -11.05
CA GLN A 71 -8.68 -13.57 -11.91
C GLN A 71 -7.73 -12.44 -11.57
N MET A 72 -7.46 -11.61 -12.58
CA MET A 72 -6.80 -10.33 -12.38
C MET A 72 -7.72 -9.37 -11.62
N ALA A 73 -7.12 -8.45 -10.89
CA ALA A 73 -7.87 -7.39 -10.21
C ALA A 73 -7.07 -6.09 -10.21
N PHE A 74 -7.77 -4.97 -10.07
CA PHE A 74 -7.14 -3.66 -10.10
C PHE A 74 -7.81 -2.74 -9.09
N GLY A 75 -7.04 -1.83 -8.49
CA GLY A 75 -7.63 -0.80 -7.66
C GLY A 75 -6.62 0.11 -6.97
N PRO A 76 -7.12 1.03 -6.14
CA PRO A 76 -6.28 1.98 -5.42
C PRO A 76 -5.64 1.35 -4.19
N TYR A 77 -4.51 1.92 -3.80
CA TYR A 77 -3.90 1.67 -2.50
C TYR A 77 -3.46 2.98 -1.85
N VAL A 78 -3.31 2.92 -0.54
CA VAL A 78 -2.63 3.93 0.28
C VAL A 78 -1.65 3.25 1.21
N ASP A 79 -0.56 3.94 1.53
CA ASP A 79 0.41 3.46 2.52
C ASP A 79 0.90 4.59 3.43
N LEU A 80 1.36 4.15 4.60
CA LEU A 80 1.99 4.96 5.63
C LEU A 80 3.23 4.20 6.08
N ALA A 81 4.37 4.86 6.21
CA ALA A 81 5.60 4.20 6.61
C ALA A 81 6.53 5.10 7.42
N THR A 82 7.42 4.45 8.15
CA THR A 82 8.56 5.06 8.80
C THR A 82 9.82 4.25 8.48
N GLU A 83 10.92 4.94 8.26
CA GLU A 83 12.25 4.34 8.21
C GLU A 83 13.01 4.73 9.46
N ALA A 84 13.67 3.76 10.11
CA ALA A 84 14.45 3.95 11.34
C ALA A 84 13.72 4.70 12.49
N PHE A 85 12.38 4.86 12.41
CA PHE A 85 11.58 5.69 13.31
C PHE A 85 11.96 7.18 13.29
N ASP A 86 12.68 7.64 12.26
CA ASP A 86 13.14 9.03 12.12
C ASP A 86 12.44 9.80 10.99
N THR A 87 11.66 9.08 10.17
CA THR A 87 10.88 9.65 9.07
C THR A 87 9.43 9.24 9.15
N PHE A 88 8.56 10.07 8.59
CA PHE A 88 7.19 9.71 8.29
C PHE A 88 6.97 9.83 6.78
N GLN A 89 6.32 8.82 6.20
CA GLN A 89 6.04 8.73 4.78
C GLN A 89 4.58 8.35 4.59
N THR A 90 3.97 8.93 3.58
CA THR A 90 2.63 8.56 3.13
C THR A 90 2.60 8.51 1.62
N GLY A 91 1.90 7.54 1.07
CA GLY A 91 1.81 7.36 -0.35
C GLY A 91 0.50 6.72 -0.76
N GLY A 92 0.35 6.59 -2.07
CA GLY A 92 -0.81 5.97 -2.67
C GLY A 92 -0.72 5.95 -4.17
N GLY A 93 -1.54 5.12 -4.78
CA GLY A 93 -1.54 4.93 -6.22
C GLY A 93 -2.47 3.82 -6.62
N LEU A 94 -2.07 3.10 -7.67
CA LEU A 94 -2.84 2.01 -8.25
C LEU A 94 -2.03 0.72 -8.18
N GLU A 95 -2.75 -0.38 -8.00
CA GLU A 95 -2.19 -1.73 -7.99
C GLU A 95 -2.95 -2.65 -8.93
N TRP A 96 -2.21 -3.59 -9.52
CA TRP A 96 -2.69 -4.60 -10.44
C TRP A 96 -2.27 -5.98 -9.93
N LEU A 97 -3.26 -6.78 -9.57
CA LEU A 97 -3.10 -8.18 -9.20
C LEU A 97 -3.09 -9.04 -10.45
N VAL A 98 -2.03 -9.85 -10.58
CA VAL A 98 -1.85 -10.87 -11.61
C VAL A 98 -1.76 -12.24 -10.91
N PRO A 99 -2.73 -13.14 -11.14
CA PRO A 99 -2.72 -14.48 -10.56
C PRO A 99 -1.58 -15.31 -11.14
N ALA A 100 -0.88 -16.08 -10.30
CA ALA A 100 0.27 -16.91 -10.70
C ALA A 100 0.23 -18.30 -10.03
N GLY A 101 -0.91 -18.98 -10.15
CA GLY A 101 -1.18 -20.23 -9.45
C GLY A 101 -1.69 -19.95 -8.04
N GLU A 102 -1.05 -20.53 -7.03
CA GLU A 102 -1.36 -20.28 -5.62
C GLU A 102 -0.92 -18.88 -5.16
N PRO A 103 0.31 -18.39 -5.45
CA PRO A 103 0.65 -17.00 -5.19
C PRO A 103 0.07 -16.07 -6.27
N ALA A 104 -0.03 -14.79 -5.94
CA ALA A 104 -0.28 -13.71 -6.87
C ALA A 104 0.91 -12.75 -6.89
N PHE A 105 1.12 -12.13 -8.04
CA PHE A 105 1.94 -10.93 -8.16
C PHE A 105 1.04 -9.70 -8.05
N ILE A 106 1.45 -8.69 -7.31
CA ILE A 106 0.80 -7.38 -7.34
C ILE A 106 1.84 -6.34 -7.76
N PHE A 107 1.56 -5.68 -8.88
CA PHE A 107 2.36 -4.57 -9.39
C PHE A 107 1.69 -3.27 -9.01
N SER A 108 2.41 -2.41 -8.29
CA SER A 108 1.88 -1.14 -7.82
C SER A 108 2.76 0.01 -8.26
N ALA A 109 2.14 1.14 -8.59
CA ALA A 109 2.84 2.39 -8.86
C ALA A 109 2.05 3.56 -8.28
N GLY A 110 2.76 4.58 -7.80
CA GLY A 110 2.11 5.71 -7.14
C GLY A 110 3.06 6.84 -6.81
N ALA A 111 2.51 7.82 -6.09
CA ALA A 111 3.26 8.93 -5.53
C ALA A 111 3.38 8.75 -4.02
N PHE A 112 4.41 9.35 -3.45
CA PHE A 112 4.58 9.43 -2.00
C PHE A 112 5.07 10.82 -1.60
N ALA A 113 4.91 11.14 -0.32
CA ALA A 113 5.51 12.27 0.33
C ALA A 113 6.20 11.78 1.60
N ARG A 114 7.39 12.30 1.89
CA ARG A 114 8.16 11.97 3.10
C ARG A 114 8.58 13.23 3.85
N THR A 115 8.75 13.12 5.15
CA THR A 115 9.36 14.18 5.96
C THR A 115 10.89 14.12 5.83
N SER A 116 11.53 15.28 5.67
CA SER A 116 12.98 15.47 5.72
C SER A 116 13.33 16.74 6.50
N ARG A 117 14.64 17.02 6.64
CA ARG A 117 15.13 18.29 7.20
C ARG A 117 14.67 19.53 6.42
N PHE A 118 14.23 19.36 5.17
CA PHE A 118 13.74 20.43 4.29
C PHE A 118 12.20 20.52 4.26
N GLY A 119 11.51 19.74 5.10
CA GLY A 119 10.05 19.63 5.10
C GLY A 119 9.56 18.42 4.31
N TRP A 120 8.39 18.54 3.68
CA TRP A 120 7.80 17.45 2.90
C TRP A 120 8.42 17.36 1.50
N GLU A 121 8.96 16.20 1.18
CA GLU A 121 9.56 15.89 -0.12
C GLU A 121 8.66 14.92 -0.89
N PRO A 122 8.16 15.29 -2.09
CA PRO A 122 7.39 14.40 -2.93
C PRO A 122 8.30 13.43 -3.71
N GLY A 123 7.74 12.30 -4.12
CA GLY A 123 8.41 11.32 -4.94
C GLY A 123 7.43 10.35 -5.63
N ALA A 124 8.00 9.44 -6.42
CA ALA A 124 7.27 8.34 -7.04
C ALA A 124 7.78 7.01 -6.50
N GLN A 125 6.89 6.02 -6.44
CA GLN A 125 7.20 4.69 -5.97
C GLN A 125 6.61 3.61 -6.87
N ALA A 126 7.29 2.48 -6.94
CA ALA A 126 6.83 1.27 -7.60
C ALA A 126 7.10 0.06 -6.71
N THR A 127 6.15 -0.86 -6.63
CA THR A 127 6.23 -2.05 -5.76
C THR A 127 5.86 -3.30 -6.54
N ILE A 128 6.59 -4.37 -6.29
CA ILE A 128 6.24 -5.73 -6.68
C ILE A 128 5.99 -6.50 -5.39
N PHE A 129 4.80 -7.02 -5.21
CA PHE A 129 4.46 -7.98 -4.16
C PHE A 129 4.34 -9.37 -4.78
N TRP A 130 4.75 -10.37 -4.00
CA TRP A 130 4.61 -11.79 -4.33
C TRP A 130 4.18 -12.55 -3.08
N GLY A 131 3.03 -13.22 -3.13
CA GLY A 131 2.52 -13.98 -2.00
C GLY A 131 1.07 -14.42 -2.15
N ALA A 132 0.49 -14.90 -1.06
CA ALA A 132 -0.89 -15.33 -1.01
C ALA A 132 -1.84 -14.12 -1.01
N ARG A 133 -2.70 -14.04 -2.02
CA ARG A 133 -3.77 -13.03 -2.20
C ARG A 133 -5.00 -13.64 -2.85
N SER A 134 -5.61 -14.59 -2.15
CA SER A 134 -6.80 -15.32 -2.62
C SER A 134 -8.07 -14.46 -2.54
N PHE A 135 -9.06 -14.76 -3.37
CA PHE A 135 -10.39 -14.16 -3.28
C PHE A 135 -11.14 -14.70 -2.06
N ASN A 136 -11.80 -13.85 -1.28
CA ASN A 136 -12.59 -14.26 -0.13
C ASN A 136 -14.08 -14.33 -0.48
N TYR A 137 -14.64 -15.54 -0.57
CA TYR A 137 -16.06 -15.75 -0.88
C TYR A 137 -17.01 -15.48 0.29
N HIS A 138 -16.49 -15.21 1.48
CA HIS A 138 -17.29 -15.08 2.71
C HIS A 138 -17.22 -13.68 3.33
N SER A 139 -16.37 -12.79 2.79
CA SER A 139 -16.16 -11.45 3.31
C SER A 139 -15.67 -10.52 2.22
N LEU A 140 -15.94 -9.22 2.40
CA LEU A 140 -15.32 -8.15 1.61
C LEU A 140 -13.86 -7.91 2.00
N TYR A 141 -13.36 -8.53 3.07
CA TYR A 141 -11.97 -8.44 3.49
C TYR A 141 -11.17 -9.63 2.96
N SER A 142 -10.07 -9.36 2.25
CA SER A 142 -9.22 -10.34 1.59
C SER A 142 -7.86 -10.40 2.27
N PRO A 143 -7.59 -11.42 3.09
CA PRO A 143 -6.31 -11.52 3.77
C PRO A 143 -5.15 -11.70 2.79
N GLY A 144 -3.99 -11.14 3.14
CA GLY A 144 -2.77 -11.19 2.33
C GLY A 144 -1.49 -11.45 3.12
N VAL A 145 -0.63 -12.32 2.62
CA VAL A 145 0.73 -12.52 3.18
C VAL A 145 1.75 -12.75 2.09
N GLY A 146 2.90 -12.09 2.15
CA GLY A 146 3.92 -12.24 1.13
C GLY A 146 5.15 -11.38 1.33
N LEU A 147 5.98 -11.38 0.28
CA LEU A 147 7.17 -10.56 0.16
C LEU A 147 6.87 -9.35 -0.73
N PHE A 148 7.56 -8.24 -0.50
CA PHE A 148 7.51 -7.11 -1.41
C PHE A 148 8.89 -6.51 -1.64
N LEU A 149 9.09 -6.00 -2.85
CA LEU A 149 10.21 -5.17 -3.26
C LEU A 149 9.65 -3.84 -3.76
N GLN A 150 10.09 -2.74 -3.16
CA GLN A 150 9.66 -1.39 -3.51
C GLN A 150 10.86 -0.53 -3.88
N GLY A 151 10.76 0.19 -4.99
CA GLY A 151 11.67 1.26 -5.35
C GLY A 151 11.01 2.61 -5.11
N ARG A 152 11.77 3.57 -4.57
CA ARG A 152 11.34 4.95 -4.32
C ARG A 152 12.30 5.93 -4.98
N TYR A 153 11.75 6.96 -5.60
CA TYR A 153 12.51 8.05 -6.21
C TYR A 153 11.97 9.39 -5.75
N GLY A 154 12.76 10.12 -4.97
CA GLY A 154 12.42 11.45 -4.48
C GLY A 154 12.73 12.55 -5.49
N PHE A 155 11.80 13.49 -5.64
CA PHE A 155 11.94 14.68 -6.50
C PHE A 155 12.41 15.93 -5.74
N GLY A 156 12.47 15.86 -4.40
CA GLY A 156 12.94 16.95 -3.55
C GLY A 156 14.46 17.12 -3.52
N ASP A 157 14.91 18.13 -2.78
CA ASP A 157 16.33 18.52 -2.66
C ASP A 157 17.22 17.42 -2.07
N GLY A 158 16.64 16.50 -1.30
CA GLY A 158 17.32 15.29 -0.82
C GLY A 158 17.79 14.33 -1.92
N LYS A 159 17.36 14.50 -3.19
CA LYS A 159 17.72 13.68 -4.36
C LYS A 159 17.77 12.18 -4.07
N GLN A 160 16.76 11.71 -3.38
CA GLN A 160 16.77 10.38 -2.79
C GLN A 160 16.39 9.29 -3.79
N ALA A 161 17.02 8.12 -3.65
CA ALA A 161 16.60 6.91 -4.32
C ALA A 161 16.81 5.76 -3.33
N ASP A 162 15.73 5.08 -3.02
CA ASP A 162 15.71 4.08 -1.96
C ASP A 162 15.10 2.77 -2.51
N ALA A 163 15.52 1.63 -1.95
CA ALA A 163 14.94 0.33 -2.23
C ALA A 163 14.53 -0.35 -0.91
N VAL A 164 13.30 -0.83 -0.83
CA VAL A 164 12.74 -1.50 0.35
C VAL A 164 12.46 -2.94 0.00
N LEU A 165 12.93 -3.87 0.84
CA LEU A 165 12.60 -5.29 0.77
C LEU A 165 12.02 -5.72 2.11
N GLY A 166 10.88 -6.41 2.08
CA GLY A 166 10.25 -6.82 3.33
C GLY A 166 9.14 -7.83 3.16
N VAL A 167 8.44 -8.05 4.27
CA VAL A 167 7.25 -8.87 4.37
C VAL A 167 6.02 -7.99 4.51
N HIS A 168 4.91 -8.47 3.98
CA HIS A 168 3.58 -7.92 4.11
C HIS A 168 2.74 -8.94 4.87
N LEU A 169 2.21 -8.53 6.03
CA LEU A 169 1.50 -9.36 6.98
C LEU A 169 0.11 -8.77 7.20
N ASP A 170 -0.93 -9.54 6.92
CA ASP A 170 -2.30 -9.08 7.08
C ASP A 170 -2.62 -8.62 8.52
N LEU A 171 -3.40 -7.54 8.65
CA LEU A 171 -3.83 -7.02 9.95
C LEU A 171 -4.76 -8.00 10.70
N GLU A 172 -5.52 -8.83 10.00
CA GLU A 172 -6.41 -9.82 10.59
C GLU A 172 -5.64 -10.82 11.48
N TYR A 173 -4.43 -11.22 11.07
CA TYR A 173 -3.58 -12.10 11.88
C TYR A 173 -3.19 -11.49 13.23
N PHE A 174 -3.08 -10.16 13.31
CA PHE A 174 -2.77 -9.47 14.57
C PHE A 174 -4.01 -9.30 15.46
N LEU A 175 -5.22 -9.41 14.90
CA LEU A 175 -6.47 -9.34 15.66
C LEU A 175 -6.85 -10.70 16.26
N LEU A 176 -6.35 -11.83 15.71
CA LEU A 176 -6.68 -13.17 16.19
C LEU A 176 -6.50 -13.37 17.70
N PRO A 177 -5.40 -12.93 18.36
CA PRO A 177 -5.25 -13.10 19.80
C PRO A 177 -6.33 -12.37 20.59
N ALA A 178 -6.69 -11.15 20.18
CA ALA A 178 -7.74 -10.37 20.84
C ALA A 178 -9.12 -11.01 20.65
N LEU A 179 -9.38 -11.57 19.46
CA LEU A 179 -10.62 -12.26 19.15
C LEU A 179 -10.77 -13.53 20.00
N PHE A 180 -9.71 -14.33 20.14
CA PHE A 180 -9.73 -15.52 20.98
C PHE A 180 -9.93 -15.20 22.46
N ILE A 181 -9.29 -14.13 22.97
CA ILE A 181 -9.51 -13.67 24.34
C ILE A 181 -10.96 -13.25 24.53
N TYR A 182 -11.52 -12.49 23.58
CA TYR A 182 -12.91 -12.04 23.64
C TYR A 182 -13.88 -13.23 23.64
N GLU A 183 -13.71 -14.20 22.75
CA GLU A 183 -14.54 -15.41 22.72
C GLU A 183 -14.40 -16.25 23.99
N ALA A 184 -13.20 -16.36 24.56
CA ALA A 184 -12.96 -17.10 25.79
C ALA A 184 -13.61 -16.47 27.03
N ILE A 185 -13.89 -15.16 27.01
CA ILE A 185 -14.53 -14.45 28.13
C ILE A 185 -16.05 -14.36 27.93
N THR A 186 -16.54 -14.43 26.69
CA THR A 186 -17.96 -14.27 26.36
C THR A 186 -18.73 -15.57 26.16
N ARG A 187 -18.04 -16.72 26.13
CA ARG A 187 -18.62 -18.07 26.18
C ARG A 187 -18.42 -18.70 27.56
#